data_AF-A0A081BMJ1-F1
#
_entry.id   AF-A0A081BMJ1-F1
#
_cell.length_a   1.000
_cell.length_b   1.000
_cell.length_c   1.000
_cell.angle_alpha   90.00
_cell.angle_beta   90.00
_cell.angle_gamma   90.00
#
_symmetry.space_group_name_H-M   'P 1'
#
loop_
_entity.id
_entity.type
_entity.pdbx_description
1 polymer ?
#
loop_
_entity_poly.entity_id
_entity_poly.type
_entity_poly.pdbx_seq_one_letter_code
_entity_poly.pdbx_strand_id
1 'polypeptide(L)'
;MPQRYWISNGGRALETFGAYLPQKPAEHLISEHSGGCRELANTAHFHIDLDGNYLPGLCAGLAIQRDDLGSPLSTEKYPLLSRLYAGGIGALFRYATNEFGFVPAAGYALKCHLCYDIRHFLALGEDRRFEELQPEGHYLYG
;
A
#
# COMPACT_ATOMS: atom_id res chain seq x y z
N MET A 1 8.54 -25.65 11.63
CA MET A 1 7.32 -24.81 11.66
C MET A 1 7.40 -23.49 10.88
N PRO A 2 8.54 -22.80 10.65
CA PRO A 2 8.54 -21.55 9.87
C PRO A 2 8.16 -21.72 8.38
N GLN A 3 8.02 -22.95 7.90
CA GLN A 3 7.56 -23.28 6.54
C GLN A 3 6.04 -23.45 6.38
N ARG A 4 5.25 -23.38 7.47
CA ARG A 4 3.78 -23.54 7.38
C ARG A 4 3.00 -22.25 7.57
N TYR A 5 3.54 -21.32 8.36
CA TYR A 5 2.90 -20.03 8.65
C TYR A 5 3.95 -18.94 8.47
N TRP A 6 3.69 -18.01 7.57
CA TRP A 6 4.56 -16.89 7.23
C TRP A 6 3.78 -15.58 7.34
N ILE A 7 4.46 -14.51 7.77
CA ILE A 7 3.89 -13.16 7.86
C ILE A 7 4.25 -12.40 6.59
N SER A 8 3.23 -11.97 5.85
CA SER A 8 3.44 -11.02 4.76
C SER A 8 3.90 -9.69 5.35
N ASN A 9 5.04 -9.17 4.89
CA ASN A 9 5.57 -7.88 5.28
C ASN A 9 4.82 -6.74 4.56
N GLY A 10 3.51 -6.64 4.82
CA GLY A 10 2.59 -5.66 4.24
C GLY A 10 1.58 -5.17 5.27
N GLY A 11 1.15 -3.92 5.14
CA GLY A 11 0.23 -3.29 6.09
C GLY A 11 0.83 -3.18 7.49
N ARG A 12 -0.01 -3.30 8.52
CA ARG A 12 0.34 -3.21 9.95
C ARG A 12 1.38 -4.21 10.45
N ALA A 13 1.67 -5.29 9.71
CA ALA A 13 2.81 -6.15 10.04
C ALA A 13 4.11 -5.32 10.14
N LEU A 14 4.21 -4.24 9.36
CA LEU A 14 5.39 -3.38 9.33
C LEU A 14 5.46 -2.40 10.50
N GLU A 15 4.34 -2.03 11.10
CA GLU A 15 4.34 -1.28 12.37
C GLU A 15 4.94 -2.12 13.51
N THR A 16 4.65 -3.43 13.51
CA THR A 16 5.15 -4.35 14.54
C THR A 16 6.59 -4.80 14.27
N PHE A 17 6.89 -5.27 13.05
CA PHE A 17 8.16 -5.91 12.74
C PHE A 17 9.19 -4.99 12.09
N GLY A 18 8.75 -3.85 11.55
CA GLY A 18 9.61 -2.94 10.78
C GLY A 18 10.79 -2.41 11.59
N ALA A 19 10.59 -2.12 12.88
CA ALA A 19 11.64 -1.61 13.77
C ALA A 19 12.81 -2.58 13.98
N TYR A 20 12.61 -3.88 13.75
CA TYR A 20 13.65 -4.91 13.93
C TYR A 20 14.45 -5.21 12.66
N LEU A 21 14.14 -4.52 11.56
CA LEU A 21 14.82 -4.68 10.28
C LEU A 21 15.77 -3.50 10.00
N PRO A 22 16.78 -3.66 9.12
CA PRO A 22 17.62 -2.55 8.69
C PRO A 22 16.78 -1.44 8.04
N GLN A 23 16.94 -0.20 8.50
CA GLN A 23 16.22 0.95 7.95
C GLN A 23 17.00 1.59 6.81
N LYS A 24 16.29 2.03 5.78
CA LYS A 24 16.83 2.78 4.65
C LYS A 24 16.04 4.08 4.43
N PRO A 25 16.68 5.18 3.99
CA PRO A 25 15.97 6.38 3.56
C PRO A 25 14.98 6.10 2.43
N ALA A 26 13.93 6.92 2.31
CA ALA A 26 12.89 6.75 1.29
C ALA A 26 13.47 6.78 -0.14
N GLU A 27 14.42 7.67 -0.39
CA GLU A 27 15.08 7.86 -1.69
C GLU A 27 15.83 6.60 -2.13
N HIS A 28 16.49 5.92 -1.17
CA HIS A 28 17.17 4.66 -1.42
C HIS A 28 16.16 3.62 -1.91
N LEU A 29 15.06 3.43 -1.18
CA LEU A 29 14.03 2.44 -1.54
C LEU A 29 13.37 2.77 -2.88
N ILE A 30 13.12 4.04 -3.17
CA ILE A 30 12.56 4.47 -4.45
C ILE A 30 13.53 4.15 -5.59
N SER A 31 14.83 4.37 -5.40
CA SER A 31 15.85 4.06 -6.41
C SER A 31 16.00 2.55 -6.66
N GLU A 32 15.92 1.71 -5.62
CA GLU A 32 15.99 0.25 -5.74
C GLU A 32 14.74 -0.34 -6.44
N HIS A 33 13.63 0.39 -6.45
CA HIS A 33 12.33 -0.06 -6.95
C HIS A 33 11.74 0.89 -7.99
N SER A 34 12.49 1.14 -9.07
CA SER A 34 12.22 2.14 -10.11
C SER A 34 11.10 1.81 -11.12
N GLY A 35 10.15 0.93 -10.79
CA GLY A 35 9.05 0.57 -11.67
C GLY A 35 7.76 0.24 -10.93
N GLY A 36 6.75 -0.20 -11.67
CA GLY A 36 5.44 -0.61 -11.14
C GLY A 36 5.51 -1.64 -10.01
N CYS A 37 4.53 -1.59 -9.11
CA CYS A 37 4.36 -2.56 -8.02
C CYS A 37 3.86 -3.90 -8.57
N ARG A 38 4.80 -4.81 -8.86
CA ARG A 38 4.51 -6.11 -9.48
C ARG A 38 3.65 -7.02 -8.59
N GLU A 39 3.68 -6.82 -7.28
CA GLU A 39 2.87 -7.56 -6.32
C GLU A 39 1.37 -7.40 -6.64
N LEU A 40 0.94 -6.23 -7.14
CA LEU A 40 -0.46 -5.99 -7.52
C LEU A 40 -0.91 -6.80 -8.74
N ALA A 41 0.02 -7.26 -9.58
CA ALA A 41 -0.29 -8.07 -10.75
C ALA A 41 -0.43 -9.57 -10.42
N ASN A 42 -0.13 -9.98 -9.18
CA ASN A 42 -0.23 -11.38 -8.78
C ASN A 42 -1.68 -11.74 -8.42
N THR A 43 -2.29 -12.60 -9.24
CA THR A 43 -3.65 -13.11 -9.05
C THR A 43 -3.70 -14.55 -8.55
N ALA A 44 -2.55 -15.20 -8.29
CA ALA A 44 -2.49 -16.60 -7.89
C ALA A 44 -2.96 -16.86 -6.46
N HIS A 45 -2.89 -15.86 -5.59
CA HIS A 45 -3.37 -15.92 -4.22
C HIS A 45 -3.99 -14.57 -3.85
N PHE A 46 -5.26 -14.58 -3.46
CA PHE A 46 -6.02 -13.38 -3.16
C PHE A 46 -6.96 -13.59 -1.97
N HIS A 47 -7.41 -12.47 -1.40
CA HIS A 47 -8.44 -12.44 -0.37
C HIS A 47 -9.53 -11.44 -0.76
N ILE A 48 -10.73 -11.72 -0.27
CA ILE A 48 -11.85 -10.79 -0.24
C ILE A 48 -12.27 -10.68 1.23
N ASP A 49 -12.42 -9.46 1.75
CA ASP A 49 -12.87 -9.24 3.13
C ASP A 49 -14.40 -9.34 3.26
N LEU A 50 -14.91 -9.13 4.48
CA LEU A 50 -16.35 -9.23 4.76
C LEU A 50 -17.16 -8.07 4.15
N ASP A 51 -16.51 -6.98 3.79
CA ASP A 51 -17.13 -5.80 3.17
C ASP A 51 -17.16 -5.92 1.64
N GLY A 52 -16.63 -7.02 1.08
CA GLY A 52 -16.58 -7.25 -0.36
C GLY A 52 -15.40 -6.56 -1.05
N ASN A 53 -14.38 -6.14 -0.30
CA ASN A 53 -13.16 -5.60 -0.88
C ASN A 53 -12.20 -6.74 -1.24
N TYR A 54 -11.73 -6.74 -2.48
CA TYR A 54 -10.58 -7.53 -2.91
C TYR A 54 -9.27 -6.87 -2.47
N LEU A 55 -8.36 -7.65 -1.89
CA LEU A 55 -7.05 -7.18 -1.41
C LEU A 55 -5.96 -7.46 -2.46
N PRO A 56 -5.58 -6.49 -3.31
CA PRO A 56 -4.58 -6.72 -4.35
C PRO A 56 -3.19 -6.95 -3.76
N GLY A 57 -2.46 -7.94 -4.30
CA GLY A 57 -1.07 -8.19 -3.94
C GLY A 57 -0.81 -8.50 -2.46
N LEU A 58 -1.84 -9.00 -1.74
CA LEU A 58 -1.81 -9.20 -0.28
C LEU A 58 -1.43 -7.92 0.50
N CYS A 59 -1.70 -6.76 -0.08
CA CYS A 59 -1.44 -5.45 0.52
C CYS A 59 -2.62 -5.04 1.39
N ALA A 60 -2.63 -5.47 2.65
CA ALA A 60 -3.66 -5.09 3.61
C ALA A 60 -3.85 -3.56 3.67
N GLY A 61 -5.12 -3.14 3.71
CA GLY A 61 -5.54 -1.73 3.64
C GLY A 61 -5.79 -1.21 2.22
N LEU A 62 -5.32 -1.91 1.18
CA LEU A 62 -5.74 -1.62 -0.21
C LEU A 62 -6.98 -2.43 -0.56
N ALA A 63 -7.92 -1.78 -1.26
CA ALA A 63 -9.19 -2.36 -1.63
C ALA A 63 -9.56 -2.09 -3.09
N ILE A 64 -10.05 -3.11 -3.75
CA ILE A 64 -10.80 -3.01 -5.01
C ILE A 64 -12.20 -3.56 -4.72
N GLN A 65 -13.25 -2.80 -5.07
CA GLN A 65 -14.62 -3.28 -4.93
C GLN A 65 -14.82 -4.52 -5.81
N ARG A 66 -15.33 -5.62 -5.23
CA ARG A 66 -15.52 -6.89 -5.96
C ARG A 66 -16.25 -6.72 -7.28
N ASP A 67 -17.22 -5.82 -7.33
CA ASP A 67 -18.07 -5.61 -8.50
C ASP A 67 -17.33 -4.91 -9.66
N ASP A 68 -16.15 -4.32 -9.41
CA ASP A 68 -15.27 -3.78 -10.45
C ASP A 68 -14.30 -4.83 -11.03
N LEU A 69 -14.25 -6.04 -10.45
CA LEU A 69 -13.36 -7.11 -10.92
C LEU A 69 -13.79 -7.65 -12.28
N GLY A 70 -12.82 -8.10 -13.07
CA GLY A 70 -13.05 -8.64 -14.42
C GLY A 70 -13.17 -7.58 -15.52
N SER A 71 -13.08 -6.30 -15.17
CA SER A 71 -13.00 -5.17 -16.10
C SER A 71 -11.73 -4.33 -15.84
N PRO A 72 -11.29 -3.50 -16.80
CA PRO A 72 -10.27 -2.49 -16.54
C PRO A 72 -10.69 -1.55 -15.40
N LEU A 73 -9.80 -1.32 -14.43
CA LEU A 73 -10.07 -0.44 -13.30
C LEU A 73 -10.02 1.04 -13.73
N SER A 74 -10.97 1.86 -13.26
CA SER A 74 -10.95 3.31 -13.47
C SER A 74 -9.81 3.96 -12.70
N THR A 75 -9.04 4.81 -13.37
CA THR A 75 -7.96 5.60 -12.79
C THR A 75 -8.45 6.72 -11.87
N GLU A 76 -9.70 7.13 -12.04
CA GLU A 76 -10.37 8.15 -11.24
C GLU A 76 -10.87 7.56 -9.92
N LYS A 77 -11.41 6.34 -9.97
CA LYS A 77 -11.87 5.60 -8.77
C LYS A 77 -10.72 5.02 -7.96
N TYR A 78 -9.66 4.55 -8.63
CA TYR A 78 -8.50 3.89 -8.02
C TYR A 78 -7.18 4.64 -8.27
N PRO A 79 -7.07 5.93 -7.87
CA PRO A 79 -5.92 6.77 -8.22
C PRO A 79 -4.59 6.28 -7.61
N LEU A 80 -4.58 5.74 -6.40
CA LEU A 80 -3.39 5.25 -5.71
C LEU A 80 -2.94 3.90 -6.27
N LEU A 81 -3.85 2.95 -6.46
CA LEU A 81 -3.56 1.66 -7.10
C LEU A 81 -3.04 1.85 -8.52
N SER A 82 -3.63 2.75 -9.29
CA SER A 82 -3.18 3.07 -10.64
C SER A 82 -1.75 3.60 -10.65
N ARG A 83 -1.41 4.50 -9.71
CA ARG A 83 -0.04 5.03 -9.56
C ARG A 83 0.95 3.95 -9.11
N LEU A 84 0.57 3.15 -8.13
CA LEU A 84 1.37 2.02 -7.66
C LEU A 84 1.63 1.02 -8.78
N TYR A 85 0.61 0.68 -9.57
CA TYR A 85 0.73 -0.24 -10.69
C TYR A 85 1.66 0.30 -11.78
N ALA A 86 1.49 1.56 -12.18
CA ALA A 86 2.26 2.16 -13.28
C ALA A 86 3.70 2.52 -12.89
N GLY A 87 3.90 3.15 -11.72
CA GLY A 87 5.18 3.75 -11.33
C GLY A 87 5.67 3.38 -9.93
N GLY A 88 5.01 2.43 -9.27
CA GLY A 88 5.44 1.87 -7.99
C GLY A 88 5.44 2.86 -6.85
N ILE A 89 6.30 2.58 -5.88
CA ILE A 89 6.39 3.38 -4.66
C ILE A 89 6.87 4.80 -4.93
N GLY A 90 7.72 4.99 -5.95
CA GLY A 90 8.19 6.32 -6.33
C GLY A 90 7.09 7.22 -6.87
N ALA A 91 6.16 6.67 -7.66
CA ALA A 91 5.00 7.44 -8.13
C ALA A 91 4.04 7.80 -7.00
N LEU A 92 3.78 6.86 -6.08
CA LEU A 92 2.95 7.11 -4.90
C LEU A 92 3.58 8.16 -3.98
N PHE A 93 4.88 8.05 -3.71
CA PHE A 93 5.62 9.00 -2.86
C PHE A 93 5.54 10.42 -3.40
N ARG A 94 5.87 10.64 -4.69
CA ARG A 94 5.78 11.97 -5.30
C ARG A 94 4.38 12.54 -5.26
N TYR A 95 3.37 11.70 -5.49
CA TYR A 95 1.97 12.14 -5.43
C TYR A 95 1.60 12.60 -4.01
N ALA A 96 1.91 11.80 -2.99
CA ALA A 96 1.62 12.14 -1.60
C ALA A 96 2.37 13.40 -1.12
N THR A 97 3.64 13.54 -1.48
CA THR A 97 4.43 14.72 -1.11
C THR A 97 3.96 15.98 -1.82
N ASN A 98 3.73 15.92 -3.13
CA ASN A 98 3.39 17.12 -3.90
C ASN A 98 1.95 17.60 -3.68
N GLU A 99 1.00 16.68 -3.53
CA GLU A 99 -0.43 17.03 -3.47
C GLU A 99 -0.95 17.14 -2.04
N PHE A 100 -0.31 16.45 -1.08
CA PHE A 100 -0.80 16.37 0.30
C PHE A 100 0.26 16.74 1.35
N GLY A 101 1.49 17.03 0.95
CA GLY A 101 2.54 17.44 1.88
C GLY A 101 3.08 16.30 2.75
N PHE A 102 3.01 15.04 2.28
CA PHE A 102 3.60 13.91 2.99
C PHE A 102 5.10 14.11 3.25
N VAL A 103 5.51 13.95 4.51
CA VAL A 103 6.91 13.99 4.96
C VAL A 103 7.33 12.59 5.42
N PRO A 104 8.36 11.97 4.82
CA PRO A 104 8.78 10.64 5.23
C PRO A 104 9.45 10.63 6.60
N ALA A 105 9.33 9.51 7.30
CA ALA A 105 10.13 9.19 8.47
C ALA A 105 11.63 9.05 8.11
N ALA A 106 12.48 9.01 9.14
CA ALA A 106 13.94 8.92 8.98
C ALA A 106 14.40 7.66 8.21
N GLY A 107 13.61 6.59 8.23
CA GLY A 107 13.90 5.40 7.46
C GLY A 107 12.80 4.35 7.52
N TYR A 108 12.90 3.41 6.59
CA TYR A 108 11.94 2.34 6.38
C TYR A 108 12.66 1.03 6.12
N ALA A 109 12.13 -0.04 6.69
CA ALA A 109 12.63 -1.40 6.51
C ALA A 109 12.60 -1.92 5.04
N LEU A 110 11.55 -1.58 4.28
CA LEU A 110 11.35 -2.01 2.89
C LEU A 110 10.36 -1.10 2.16
N LYS A 111 10.27 -1.20 0.83
CA LYS A 111 9.33 -0.39 0.03
C LYS A 111 7.88 -0.48 0.49
N CYS A 112 7.44 -1.64 1.00
CA CYS A 112 6.07 -1.81 1.47
C CYS A 112 5.82 -1.07 2.79
N HIS A 113 6.88 -0.77 3.55
CA HIS A 113 6.79 0.00 4.79
C HIS A 113 6.57 1.48 4.45
N LEU A 114 7.37 2.04 3.54
CA LEU A 114 7.12 3.36 2.96
C LEU A 114 5.73 3.43 2.30
N CYS A 115 5.33 2.40 1.55
CA CYS A 115 4.00 2.33 0.93
C CYS A 115 2.87 2.36 1.96
N TYR A 116 3.04 1.67 3.08
CA TYR A 116 2.05 1.66 4.14
C TYR A 116 1.99 3.02 4.85
N ASP A 117 3.13 3.61 5.17
CA ASP A 117 3.19 4.94 5.82
C ASP A 117 2.50 6.03 4.98
N ILE A 118 2.79 6.06 3.66
CA ILE A 118 2.10 6.98 2.75
C ILE A 118 0.57 6.74 2.76
N ARG A 119 0.14 5.48 2.70
CA ARG A 119 -1.29 5.15 2.71
C ARG A 119 -1.95 5.51 4.03
N HIS A 120 -1.27 5.30 5.16
CA HIS A 120 -1.75 5.66 6.48
C HIS A 120 -1.92 7.17 6.60
N PHE A 121 -0.91 7.94 6.20
CA PHE A 121 -1.00 9.39 6.09
C PHE A 121 -2.19 9.86 5.24
N LEU A 122 -2.36 9.30 4.04
CA LEU A 122 -3.45 9.67 3.14
C LEU A 122 -4.83 9.28 3.67
N ALA A 123 -4.94 8.14 4.36
CA ALA A 123 -6.21 7.66 4.94
C ALA A 123 -6.69 8.54 6.10
N LEU A 124 -5.75 9.14 6.85
CA LEU A 124 -6.05 10.01 7.99
C LEU A 124 -6.23 11.49 7.61
N GLY A 125 -5.97 11.86 6.35
CA GLY A 125 -6.15 13.23 5.86
C GLY A 125 -7.62 13.64 5.73
N GLU A 126 -7.94 14.88 6.11
CA GLU A 126 -9.33 15.39 6.10
C GLU A 126 -9.82 15.80 4.70
N ASP A 127 -8.90 16.18 3.80
CA ASP A 127 -9.23 16.82 2.52
C ASP A 127 -9.76 15.86 1.45
N ARG A 128 -9.50 14.55 1.58
CA ARG A 128 -9.92 13.57 0.56
C ARG A 128 -9.96 12.14 1.10
N ARG A 129 -11.09 11.47 0.85
CA ARG A 129 -11.22 10.03 1.09
C ARG A 129 -10.88 9.26 -0.19
N PHE A 130 -10.01 8.26 -0.06
CA PHE A 130 -9.69 7.32 -1.12
C PHE A 130 -10.50 6.03 -0.91
N GLU A 131 -11.37 5.67 -1.86
CA GLU A 131 -12.19 4.45 -1.77
C GLU A 131 -11.35 3.17 -1.71
N GLU A 132 -10.11 3.24 -2.19
CA GLU A 132 -9.16 2.12 -2.21
C GLU A 132 -8.35 1.97 -0.92
N LEU A 133 -8.57 2.83 0.09
CA LEU A 133 -7.98 2.72 1.42
C LEU A 133 -9.04 2.20 2.40
N GLN A 134 -9.22 0.89 2.43
CA GLN A 134 -10.26 0.22 3.22
C GLN A 134 -9.76 -1.11 3.84
N PRO A 135 -10.42 -1.58 4.92
CA PRO A 135 -11.45 -0.88 5.69
C PRO A 135 -10.87 0.34 6.43
N GLU A 136 -11.69 1.36 6.72
CA GLU A 136 -11.24 2.56 7.45
C GLU A 136 -10.56 2.20 8.79
N GLY A 137 -11.13 1.21 9.50
CA GLY A 137 -10.55 0.66 10.73
C GLY A 137 -9.17 0.01 10.55
N HIS A 138 -8.72 -0.24 9.32
CA HIS A 138 -7.34 -0.66 9.06
C HIS A 138 -6.34 0.42 9.50
N TYR A 139 -6.71 1.69 9.28
CA TYR A 139 -5.85 2.86 9.47
C TYR A 139 -6.16 3.63 10.76
N LEU A 140 -7.40 3.55 11.26
CA LEU A 140 -7.81 4.22 12.51
C LEU A 140 -7.39 3.49 13.78
N TYR A 141 -7.28 2.16 13.72
CA TYR A 141 -7.03 1.32 14.90
C TYR A 141 -5.77 0.49 14.68
N GLY A 142 -4.65 0.97 15.24
CA GLY A 142 -3.31 0.38 15.15
C GLY A 142 -2.41 0.96 16.24
#